data_AF-A0A257XCM1-F1
#
_entry.id   AF-A0A257XCM1-F1
#
_cell.length_a   1.000
_cell.length_b   1.000
_cell.length_c   1.000
_cell.angle_alpha   90.00
_cell.angle_beta   90.00
_cell.angle_gamma   90.00
#
_symmetry.space_group_name_H-M   'P 1'
#
loop_
_entity.id
_entity.type
_entity.pdbx_description
1 polymer ?
#
loop_
_entity_poly.entity_id
_entity_poly.type
_entity_poly.pdbx_seq_one_letter_code
_entity_poly.pdbx_strand_id
1 'polypeptide(L)'
;MSTPPDRMTEAALNPRSGPSLSILGVPFDNVTTCQTLETISGMIASRKPHYIATANVDFTALAMYDEELRRILLDAHLVVCDGMPLVWASRWLGNALPERVAGSDLVPKLLALAEEKRWSVYFLGGQKEVAMKAMQMIQERHPRLKIAGVMSPPFKPLQEMDHATICADIRSADPDLLFVSFGCPKQEKWIATNYLRVGAPVTMGVGATIDFLAGRMKRAPRWMQLSGLEWLYRLLQEPRRLFKRYATDFVVFGLMIGKQWWVTRGGKSAPPVATKSKAPDVQLSSVAELFCPDRLDAAEVRVIEQGWMISLEGPEEGVIIDCADAQFIDSTGLGLLMRMQKRCRQSGKHLVLTSTSQAVLKLLQITRLNSFFTQAASREEALNKILNAAGSVSSSSTKAMPLHLNWSGAVSTSGVNDLWRGALGVIQNAADTRNSVVIDLKEVQMMDIGGLGLMARVKDLATTRQIHLRFTNASPVVHESLRHEQMEYLLAS
;
A
#
# COMPACT_ATOMS: atom_id res chain seq x y z
N MET A 1 -9.38 -8.64 39.25
CA MET A 1 -8.53 -7.67 38.55
C MET A 1 -8.52 -8.04 37.09
N SER A 2 -9.25 -7.27 36.29
CA SER A 2 -9.49 -7.52 34.87
C SER A 2 -8.26 -7.09 34.07
N THR A 3 -7.75 -7.95 33.21
CA THR A 3 -6.68 -7.64 32.24
C THR A 3 -7.09 -6.46 31.35
N PRO A 4 -6.19 -5.52 31.01
CA PRO A 4 -6.51 -4.41 30.12
C PRO A 4 -6.79 -4.92 28.69
N PRO A 5 -7.66 -4.28 27.89
CA PRO A 5 -8.05 -4.78 26.56
C PRO A 5 -7.05 -4.51 25.43
N ASP A 6 -5.88 -3.94 25.68
CA ASP A 6 -5.12 -3.20 24.65
C ASP A 6 -3.93 -3.93 23.99
N ARG A 7 -3.88 -5.26 23.98
CA ARG A 7 -2.87 -6.00 23.20
C ARG A 7 -3.44 -7.22 22.48
N MET A 8 -4.35 -7.01 21.55
CA MET A 8 -4.47 -7.96 20.43
C MET A 8 -3.36 -7.63 19.44
N THR A 9 -2.34 -8.49 19.36
CA THR A 9 -1.34 -8.44 18.28
C THR A 9 -2.04 -8.54 16.93
N GLU A 10 -1.57 -7.84 15.89
CA GLU A 10 -2.19 -7.84 14.54
C GLU A 10 -2.26 -9.25 13.91
N ALA A 11 -1.46 -10.20 14.40
CA ALA A 11 -1.59 -11.63 14.09
C ALA A 11 -2.96 -12.23 14.50
N ALA A 12 -3.59 -11.69 15.55
CA ALA A 12 -4.94 -12.04 15.98
C ALA A 12 -6.04 -11.31 15.17
N LEU A 13 -5.68 -10.26 14.41
CA LEU A 13 -6.60 -9.48 13.58
C LEU A 13 -6.74 -10.03 12.15
N ASN A 14 -5.97 -11.05 11.77
CA ASN A 14 -5.90 -11.50 10.38
C ASN A 14 -5.88 -13.04 10.28
N PRO A 15 -7.05 -13.71 10.40
CA PRO A 15 -7.14 -15.16 10.23
C PRO A 15 -6.82 -15.52 8.78
N ARG A 16 -5.60 -16.01 8.52
CA ARG A 16 -5.13 -16.36 7.18
C ARG A 16 -5.23 -17.86 6.94
N SER A 17 -5.54 -18.25 5.70
CA SER A 17 -5.50 -19.64 5.23
C SER A 17 -4.08 -20.14 4.92
N GLY A 18 -3.11 -19.22 4.86
CA GLY A 18 -1.71 -19.53 4.63
C GLY A 18 -0.83 -18.28 4.52
N PRO A 19 0.45 -18.45 4.13
CA PRO A 19 1.34 -17.31 3.92
C PRO A 19 0.92 -16.48 2.70
N SER A 20 1.18 -15.17 2.78
CA SER A 20 0.97 -14.24 1.67
C SER A 20 1.84 -14.60 0.47
N LEU A 21 1.39 -14.23 -0.72
CA LEU A 21 2.02 -14.57 -1.99
C LEU A 21 2.33 -13.29 -2.78
N SER A 22 3.52 -13.18 -3.36
CA SER A 22 3.86 -12.11 -4.30
C SER A 22 3.61 -12.53 -5.74
N ILE A 23 2.68 -11.87 -6.43
CA ILE A 23 2.44 -12.07 -7.86
C ILE A 23 2.85 -10.77 -8.58
N LEU A 24 3.90 -10.84 -9.42
CA LEU A 24 4.44 -9.68 -10.14
C LEU A 24 4.75 -8.48 -9.23
N GLY A 25 5.22 -8.75 -8.01
CA GLY A 25 5.57 -7.71 -7.04
C GLY A 25 4.39 -7.13 -6.25
N VAL A 26 3.16 -7.61 -6.48
CA VAL A 26 1.99 -7.27 -5.67
C VAL A 26 1.80 -8.34 -4.59
N PRO A 27 1.73 -7.95 -3.30
CA PRO A 27 1.48 -8.91 -2.23
C PRO A 27 -0.01 -9.24 -2.17
N PHE A 28 -0.38 -10.50 -2.29
CA PHE A 28 -1.74 -11.00 -2.08
C PHE A 28 -1.83 -11.72 -0.74
N ASP A 29 -2.83 -11.37 0.06
CA ASP A 29 -3.14 -12.07 1.29
C ASP A 29 -3.88 -13.38 0.99
N ASN A 30 -3.43 -14.46 1.63
CA ASN A 30 -4.00 -15.79 1.46
C ASN A 30 -5.23 -15.94 2.38
N VAL A 31 -6.34 -15.35 1.93
CA VAL A 31 -7.60 -15.26 2.70
C VAL A 31 -8.80 -15.68 1.86
N THR A 32 -9.78 -16.28 2.52
CA THR A 32 -11.13 -16.49 1.96
C THR A 32 -11.99 -15.24 2.14
N THR A 33 -13.18 -15.24 1.55
CA THR A 33 -14.18 -14.18 1.75
C THR A 33 -14.59 -14.09 3.21
N CYS A 34 -14.78 -15.23 3.90
CA CYS A 34 -15.15 -15.23 5.32
C CYS A 34 -14.04 -14.62 6.18
N GLN A 35 -12.81 -15.05 5.96
CA GLN A 35 -11.63 -14.48 6.64
C GLN A 35 -11.46 -12.99 6.33
N THR A 36 -11.73 -12.57 5.09
CA THR A 36 -11.70 -11.15 4.71
C THR A 36 -12.72 -10.33 5.52
N LEU A 37 -13.94 -10.85 5.69
CA LEU A 37 -14.97 -10.18 6.51
C LEU A 37 -14.58 -10.12 8.00
N GLU A 38 -13.98 -11.18 8.53
CA GLU A 38 -13.47 -11.21 9.91
C GLU A 38 -12.34 -10.20 10.11
N THR A 39 -11.36 -10.14 9.19
CA THR A 39 -10.28 -9.15 9.19
C THR A 39 -10.85 -7.73 9.15
N ILE A 40 -11.81 -7.45 8.27
CA ILE A 40 -12.47 -6.14 8.20
C ILE A 40 -13.17 -5.79 9.51
N SER A 41 -13.84 -6.76 10.13
CA SER A 41 -14.49 -6.58 11.43
C SER A 41 -13.47 -6.17 12.50
N GLY A 42 -12.31 -6.82 12.52
CA GLY A 42 -11.20 -6.48 13.42
C GLY A 42 -10.61 -5.09 13.15
N MET A 43 -10.46 -4.71 11.87
CA MET A 43 -10.00 -3.37 11.48
C MET A 43 -10.97 -2.29 11.96
N ILE A 44 -12.28 -2.48 11.78
CA ILE A 44 -13.32 -1.56 12.29
C ILE A 44 -13.25 -1.46 13.81
N ALA A 45 -13.17 -2.59 14.51
CA ALA A 45 -13.08 -2.63 15.97
C ALA A 45 -11.85 -1.88 16.52
N SER A 46 -10.74 -1.89 15.79
CA SER A 46 -9.52 -1.15 16.19
C SER A 46 -9.65 0.38 16.06
N ARG A 47 -10.64 0.86 15.30
CA ARG A 47 -10.89 2.28 14.96
C ARG A 47 -9.69 3.04 14.37
N LYS A 48 -8.62 2.35 13.99
CA LYS A 48 -7.51 2.92 13.22
C LYS A 48 -7.90 2.93 11.73
N PRO A 49 -7.47 3.92 10.93
CA PRO A 49 -7.77 3.93 9.50
C PRO A 49 -6.96 2.86 8.76
N HIS A 50 -7.65 2.01 8.00
CA HIS A 50 -7.07 1.00 7.12
C HIS A 50 -7.56 1.21 5.71
N TYR A 51 -6.82 0.67 4.75
CA TYR A 51 -7.32 0.55 3.39
C TYR A 51 -7.03 -0.80 2.76
N ILE A 52 -7.98 -1.21 1.91
CA ILE A 52 -8.04 -2.54 1.30
C ILE A 52 -8.04 -2.39 -0.22
N ALA A 53 -7.20 -3.18 -0.88
CA ALA A 53 -7.14 -3.26 -2.33
C ALA A 53 -7.74 -4.59 -2.83
N THR A 54 -8.70 -4.52 -3.74
CA THR A 54 -9.25 -5.68 -4.45
C THR A 54 -8.51 -5.86 -5.78
N ALA A 55 -7.27 -6.33 -5.71
CA ALA A 55 -6.37 -6.32 -6.86
C ALA A 55 -6.70 -7.45 -7.86
N ASN A 56 -6.74 -7.10 -9.14
CA ASN A 56 -6.96 -8.03 -10.25
C ASN A 56 -5.77 -8.01 -11.22
N VAL A 57 -5.87 -8.68 -12.38
CA VAL A 57 -4.76 -8.76 -13.36
C VAL A 57 -4.30 -7.37 -13.83
N ASP A 58 -5.23 -6.45 -14.07
CA ASP A 58 -4.93 -5.08 -14.49
C ASP A 58 -4.13 -4.33 -13.43
N PHE A 59 -4.41 -4.54 -12.14
CA PHE A 59 -3.60 -3.96 -11.06
C PHE A 59 -2.16 -4.46 -11.14
N THR A 60 -1.96 -5.77 -11.32
CA THR A 60 -0.62 -6.34 -11.43
C THR A 60 0.11 -5.84 -12.68
N ALA A 61 -0.59 -5.71 -13.81
CA ALA A 61 -0.01 -5.20 -15.05
C ALA A 61 0.35 -3.71 -14.95
N LEU A 62 -0.53 -2.89 -14.36
CA LEU A 62 -0.29 -1.46 -14.15
C LEU A 62 0.85 -1.23 -13.15
N ALA A 63 0.92 -1.98 -12.04
CA ALA A 63 1.95 -1.84 -11.01
C ALA A 63 3.39 -2.11 -11.55
N MET A 64 3.52 -2.82 -12.67
CA MET A 64 4.81 -3.02 -13.34
C MET A 64 5.39 -1.74 -13.95
N TYR A 65 4.53 -0.77 -14.28
CA TYR A 65 4.91 0.49 -14.95
C TYR A 65 4.60 1.73 -14.09
N ASP A 66 3.66 1.62 -13.15
CA ASP A 66 3.30 2.68 -12.20
C ASP A 66 3.89 2.35 -10.82
N GLU A 67 5.03 2.97 -10.51
CA GLU A 67 5.71 2.79 -9.22
C GLU A 67 4.90 3.30 -8.03
N GLU A 68 4.09 4.34 -8.23
CA GLU A 68 3.22 4.86 -7.19
C GLU A 68 2.13 3.83 -6.86
N LEU A 69 1.47 3.26 -7.87
CA LEU A 69 0.47 2.21 -7.66
C LEU A 69 1.08 0.98 -6.97
N ARG A 70 2.27 0.55 -7.41
CA ARG A 70 2.98 -0.57 -6.78
C ARG A 70 3.24 -0.32 -5.30
N ARG A 71 3.74 0.86 -4.95
CA ARG A 71 3.95 1.25 -3.54
C ARG A 71 2.64 1.24 -2.76
N ILE A 72 1.56 1.77 -3.33
CA ILE A 72 0.23 1.76 -2.69
C ILE A 72 -0.23 0.33 -2.39
N LEU A 73 -0.03 -0.61 -3.31
CA LEU A 73 -0.38 -2.01 -3.08
C LEU A 73 0.52 -2.69 -2.04
N LEU A 74 1.80 -2.31 -1.98
CA LEU A 74 2.75 -2.80 -0.97
C LEU A 74 2.40 -2.32 0.45
N ASP A 75 1.87 -1.10 0.56
CA ASP A 75 1.51 -0.48 1.84
C ASP A 75 0.06 -0.79 2.27
N ALA A 76 -0.76 -1.37 1.38
CA ALA A 76 -2.17 -1.69 1.65
C ALA A 76 -2.32 -2.66 2.83
N HIS A 77 -3.29 -2.42 3.71
CA HIS A 77 -3.48 -3.20 4.93
C HIS A 77 -3.95 -4.63 4.64
N LEU A 78 -4.74 -4.80 3.59
CA LEU A 78 -5.16 -6.08 3.04
C LEU A 78 -5.25 -5.98 1.52
N VAL A 79 -4.69 -6.96 0.81
CA VAL A 79 -4.79 -7.08 -0.64
C VAL A 79 -5.45 -8.41 -0.98
N VAL A 80 -6.70 -8.34 -1.45
CA VAL A 80 -7.49 -9.52 -1.80
C VAL A 80 -7.45 -9.79 -3.30
N CYS A 81 -7.57 -11.07 -3.65
CA CYS A 81 -7.45 -11.53 -5.04
C CYS A 81 -8.78 -11.44 -5.80
N ASP A 82 -8.95 -10.37 -6.58
CA ASP A 82 -10.13 -10.11 -7.41
C ASP A 82 -9.96 -10.64 -8.85
N GLY A 83 -9.74 -11.94 -9.02
CA GLY A 83 -9.76 -12.55 -10.35
C GLY A 83 -9.32 -14.01 -10.39
N MET A 84 -10.02 -14.84 -11.19
CA MET A 84 -9.64 -16.24 -11.38
C MET A 84 -8.27 -16.44 -12.04
N PRO A 85 -7.82 -15.62 -13.02
CA PRO A 85 -6.48 -15.78 -13.58
C PRO A 85 -5.36 -15.66 -12.53
N LEU A 86 -5.53 -14.82 -11.52
CA LEU A 86 -4.59 -14.71 -10.39
C LEU A 86 -4.63 -15.95 -9.50
N VAL A 87 -5.83 -16.46 -9.20
CA VAL A 87 -6.00 -17.73 -8.48
C VAL A 87 -5.31 -18.87 -9.22
N TRP A 88 -5.44 -18.96 -10.55
CA TRP A 88 -4.75 -19.98 -11.33
C TRP A 88 -3.23 -19.79 -11.33
N ALA A 89 -2.75 -18.57 -11.54
CA ALA A 89 -1.32 -18.25 -11.52
C ALA A 89 -0.69 -18.58 -10.16
N SER A 90 -1.40 -18.32 -9.05
CA SER A 90 -0.92 -18.64 -7.71
C SER A 90 -0.56 -20.11 -7.52
N ARG A 91 -1.34 -21.02 -8.12
CA ARG A 91 -1.09 -22.47 -8.07
C ARG A 91 0.21 -22.85 -8.76
N TRP A 92 0.57 -22.15 -9.83
CA TRP A 92 1.83 -22.39 -10.54
C TRP A 92 3.03 -21.77 -9.83
N LEU A 93 2.80 -20.72 -9.04
CA LEU A 93 3.82 -19.91 -8.39
C LEU A 93 4.23 -20.40 -6.98
N GLY A 94 3.70 -21.54 -6.53
CA GLY A 94 4.16 -22.26 -5.34
C GLY A 94 3.13 -22.38 -4.21
N ASN A 95 2.19 -21.45 -4.10
CA ASN A 95 1.12 -21.51 -3.09
C ASN A 95 -0.20 -21.01 -3.64
N ALA A 96 -1.24 -21.85 -3.55
CA ALA A 96 -2.55 -21.52 -4.09
C ALA A 96 -3.27 -20.50 -3.18
N LEU A 97 -3.76 -19.43 -3.79
CA LEU A 97 -4.79 -18.59 -3.18
C LEU A 97 -6.08 -19.42 -3.07
N PRO A 98 -6.80 -19.33 -1.94
CA PRO A 98 -7.84 -20.29 -1.60
C PRO A 98 -9.09 -20.10 -2.47
N GLU A 99 -9.43 -18.84 -2.77
CA GLU A 99 -10.53 -18.49 -3.66
C GLU A 99 -10.37 -17.09 -4.25
N ARG A 100 -11.25 -16.75 -5.19
CA ARG A 100 -11.42 -15.39 -5.70
C ARG A 100 -12.26 -14.57 -4.71
N VAL A 101 -11.70 -13.48 -4.21
CA VAL A 101 -12.37 -12.52 -3.33
C VAL A 101 -12.55 -11.21 -4.07
N ALA A 102 -13.70 -11.04 -4.71
CA ALA A 102 -13.98 -9.87 -5.53
C ALA A 102 -14.71 -8.77 -4.75
N GLY A 103 -14.39 -7.51 -5.04
CA GLY A 103 -15.09 -6.37 -4.42
C GLY A 103 -16.60 -6.41 -4.64
N SER A 104 -17.02 -6.82 -5.84
CA SER A 104 -18.44 -6.97 -6.20
C SER A 104 -19.19 -8.11 -5.48
N ASP A 105 -18.46 -9.05 -4.88
CA ASP A 105 -19.01 -10.12 -4.04
C ASP A 105 -18.91 -9.76 -2.55
N LEU A 106 -17.86 -9.02 -2.17
CA LEU A 106 -17.56 -8.63 -0.81
C LEU A 106 -18.48 -7.51 -0.31
N VAL A 107 -18.73 -6.48 -1.13
CA VAL A 107 -19.56 -5.33 -0.72
C VAL A 107 -20.97 -5.75 -0.29
N PRO A 108 -21.74 -6.57 -1.05
CA PRO A 108 -23.06 -7.01 -0.59
C PRO A 108 -23.03 -7.75 0.76
N LYS A 109 -21.99 -8.56 1.02
CA LYS A 109 -21.81 -9.25 2.30
C LYS A 109 -21.45 -8.27 3.42
N LEU A 110 -20.62 -7.27 3.13
CA LEU A 110 -20.29 -6.18 4.07
C LEU A 110 -21.50 -5.32 4.41
N LEU A 111 -22.41 -5.05 3.46
CA LEU A 111 -23.64 -4.29 3.74
C LEU A 111 -24.56 -5.07 4.70
N ALA A 112 -24.72 -6.38 4.47
CA ALA A 112 -25.48 -7.24 5.38
C ALA A 112 -24.85 -7.30 6.78
N LEU A 113 -23.52 -7.43 6.85
CA LEU A 113 -22.79 -7.43 8.12
C LEU A 113 -22.83 -6.06 8.82
N ALA A 114 -22.75 -4.97 8.05
CA ALA A 114 -22.88 -3.61 8.57
C ALA A 114 -24.27 -3.35 9.16
N GLU A 115 -25.34 -3.88 8.55
CA GLU A 115 -26.68 -3.82 9.13
C GLU A 115 -26.78 -4.61 10.45
N GLU A 116 -26.20 -5.80 10.50
CA GLU A 116 -26.17 -6.64 11.72
C GLU A 116 -25.39 -5.95 12.85
N LYS A 117 -24.18 -5.45 12.54
CA LYS A 117 -23.25 -4.85 13.50
C LYS A 117 -23.50 -3.35 13.74
N ARG A 118 -24.49 -2.76 13.04
CA ARG A 118 -24.85 -1.33 13.06
C ARG A 118 -23.71 -0.40 12.64
N TRP A 119 -22.88 -0.84 11.71
CA TRP A 119 -21.84 -0.01 11.14
C TRP A 119 -22.42 1.01 10.15
N SER A 120 -21.80 2.17 10.08
CA SER A 120 -22.11 3.23 9.14
C SER A 120 -21.33 3.06 7.83
N VAL A 121 -22.01 3.23 6.68
CA VAL A 121 -21.40 3.10 5.35
C VAL A 121 -21.45 4.41 4.57
N TYR A 122 -20.37 4.74 3.87
CA TYR A 122 -20.29 5.90 3.00
C TYR A 122 -19.84 5.50 1.59
N PHE A 123 -20.47 6.07 0.58
CA PHE A 123 -20.15 5.82 -0.83
C PHE A 123 -19.58 7.05 -1.52
N LEU A 124 -18.38 6.93 -2.06
CA LEU A 124 -17.69 7.98 -2.81
C LEU A 124 -17.49 7.55 -4.27
N GLY A 125 -18.05 8.31 -5.20
CA GLY A 125 -17.93 8.09 -6.65
C GLY A 125 -19.20 7.54 -7.29
N GLY A 126 -19.04 6.98 -8.49
CA GLY A 126 -20.16 6.65 -9.38
C GLY A 126 -20.80 7.90 -10.01
N GLN A 127 -21.61 7.70 -11.05
CA GLN A 127 -22.47 8.77 -11.57
C GLN A 127 -23.55 9.09 -10.54
N LYS A 128 -23.88 10.37 -10.35
CA LYS A 128 -24.78 10.83 -9.28
C LYS A 128 -26.12 10.08 -9.30
N GLU A 129 -26.74 9.94 -10.46
CA GLU A 129 -28.01 9.23 -10.61
C GLU A 129 -27.90 7.74 -10.28
N VAL A 130 -26.77 7.12 -10.65
CA VAL A 130 -26.49 5.70 -10.40
C VAL A 130 -26.21 5.46 -8.91
N ALA A 131 -25.45 6.34 -8.27
CA ALA A 131 -25.14 6.26 -6.84
C ALA A 131 -26.41 6.42 -6.00
N MET A 132 -27.26 7.41 -6.32
CA MET A 132 -28.55 7.60 -5.65
C MET A 132 -29.47 6.39 -5.81
N LYS A 133 -29.57 5.83 -7.02
CA LYS A 133 -30.35 4.61 -7.27
C LYS A 133 -29.80 3.41 -6.48
N ALA A 134 -28.47 3.26 -6.42
CA ALA A 134 -27.85 2.22 -5.59
C ALA A 134 -28.24 2.39 -4.12
N MET A 135 -28.21 3.62 -3.58
CA MET A 135 -28.58 3.86 -2.17
C MET A 135 -30.04 3.48 -1.90
N GLN A 136 -30.95 3.81 -2.81
CA GLN A 136 -32.36 3.39 -2.69
C GLN A 136 -32.48 1.86 -2.64
N MET A 137 -31.86 1.15 -3.58
CA MET A 137 -31.92 -0.32 -3.63
C MET A 137 -31.26 -0.97 -2.40
N ILE A 138 -30.18 -0.37 -1.89
CA ILE A 138 -29.53 -0.82 -0.65
C ILE A 138 -30.47 -0.61 0.54
N GLN A 139 -31.12 0.54 0.66
CA GLN A 139 -32.04 0.84 1.76
C GLN A 139 -33.29 -0.06 1.74
N GLU A 140 -33.82 -0.36 0.55
CA GLU A 140 -34.94 -1.30 0.38
C GLU A 140 -34.56 -2.72 0.84
N ARG A 141 -33.32 -3.14 0.57
CA ARG A 141 -32.82 -4.48 0.92
C ARG A 141 -32.33 -4.58 2.37
N HIS A 142 -31.81 -3.48 2.93
CA HIS A 142 -31.24 -3.39 4.27
C HIS A 142 -31.84 -2.19 5.03
N PRO A 143 -33.11 -2.29 5.48
CA PRO A 143 -33.83 -1.14 6.04
C PRO A 143 -33.20 -0.53 7.30
N ARG A 144 -32.39 -1.29 8.05
CA ARG A 144 -31.72 -0.81 9.27
C ARG A 144 -30.28 -0.36 9.03
N LEU A 145 -29.76 -0.48 7.81
CA LEU A 145 -28.41 -0.05 7.49
C LEU A 145 -28.28 1.47 7.62
N LYS A 146 -27.24 1.94 8.30
CA LYS A 146 -26.91 3.36 8.40
C LYS A 146 -26.05 3.78 7.20
N ILE A 147 -26.68 4.41 6.21
CA ILE A 147 -25.96 5.09 5.13
C ILE A 147 -25.54 6.48 5.66
N ALA A 148 -24.27 6.65 5.99
CA ALA A 148 -23.73 7.91 6.52
C ALA A 148 -23.67 9.02 5.47
N GLY A 149 -23.49 8.65 4.20
CA GLY A 149 -23.46 9.61 3.11
C GLY A 149 -23.18 8.98 1.75
N VAL A 150 -23.45 9.76 0.72
CA VAL A 150 -23.11 9.46 -0.66
C VAL A 150 -22.65 10.74 -1.35
N MET A 151 -21.47 10.69 -1.97
CA MET A 151 -20.94 11.81 -2.74
C MET A 151 -20.41 11.32 -4.09
N SER A 152 -20.89 11.96 -5.16
CA SER A 152 -20.44 11.70 -6.52
C SER A 152 -19.76 12.96 -7.07
N PRO A 153 -18.45 13.16 -6.80
CA PRO A 153 -17.75 14.33 -7.30
C PRO A 153 -17.68 14.30 -8.84
N PRO A 154 -17.59 15.47 -9.51
CA PRO A 154 -17.46 15.55 -10.96
C PRO A 154 -16.28 14.74 -11.48
N PHE A 155 -16.40 14.21 -12.70
CA PHE A 155 -15.31 13.49 -13.34
C PHE A 155 -14.19 14.46 -13.73
N LYS A 156 -13.17 14.55 -12.89
CA LYS A 156 -11.94 15.34 -13.10
C LYS A 156 -10.69 14.50 -12.92
N PRO A 157 -9.53 14.87 -13.48
CA PRO A 157 -8.24 14.33 -13.08
C PRO A 157 -8.07 14.38 -11.55
N LEU A 158 -7.30 13.45 -10.99
CA LEU A 158 -7.17 13.32 -9.53
C LEU A 158 -6.71 14.64 -8.89
N GLN A 159 -5.75 15.31 -9.52
CA GLN A 159 -5.12 16.55 -9.06
C GLN A 159 -6.07 17.75 -9.02
N GLU A 160 -7.12 17.74 -9.83
CA GLU A 160 -8.10 18.82 -9.94
C GLU A 160 -9.33 18.61 -9.06
N MET A 161 -9.39 17.50 -8.33
CA MET A 161 -10.48 17.22 -7.41
C MET A 161 -10.33 18.05 -6.14
N ASP A 162 -11.46 18.54 -5.63
CA ASP A 162 -11.50 19.21 -4.32
C ASP A 162 -11.39 18.18 -3.18
N HIS A 163 -10.17 17.73 -2.93
CA HIS A 163 -9.88 16.75 -1.89
C HIS A 163 -10.26 17.25 -0.49
N ALA A 164 -10.12 18.55 -0.23
CA ALA A 164 -10.39 19.12 1.07
C ALA A 164 -11.88 19.01 1.43
N THR A 165 -12.75 19.42 0.51
CA THR A 165 -14.21 19.31 0.69
C THR A 165 -14.66 17.86 0.77
N ILE A 166 -14.15 16.99 -0.11
CA ILE A 166 -14.48 15.55 -0.07
C ILE A 166 -14.08 14.95 1.28
N CYS A 167 -12.87 15.23 1.76
CA CYS A 167 -12.40 14.68 3.03
C CYS A 167 -13.16 15.24 4.23
N ALA A 168 -13.52 16.53 4.20
CA ALA A 168 -14.27 17.17 5.28
C ALA A 168 -15.69 16.58 5.41
N ASP A 169 -16.36 16.34 4.29
CA ASP A 169 -17.70 15.72 4.26
C ASP A 169 -17.68 14.27 4.76
N ILE A 170 -16.71 13.46 4.31
CA ILE A 170 -16.58 12.09 4.78
C ILE A 170 -16.27 12.07 6.28
N ARG A 171 -15.38 12.96 6.75
CA ARG A 171 -15.00 13.02 8.17
C ARG A 171 -16.17 13.45 9.05
N SER A 172 -16.99 14.42 8.60
CA SER A 172 -18.17 14.85 9.35
C SER A 172 -19.24 13.76 9.43
N ALA A 173 -19.32 12.88 8.43
CA ALA A 173 -20.22 11.73 8.41
C ALA A 173 -19.76 10.56 9.32
N ASP A 174 -18.49 10.53 9.73
CA ASP A 174 -17.85 9.48 10.56
C ASP A 174 -18.27 8.04 10.18
N PRO A 175 -17.96 7.58 8.95
CA PRO A 175 -18.29 6.23 8.53
C PRO A 175 -17.33 5.18 9.09
N ASP A 176 -17.86 4.01 9.45
CA ASP A 176 -17.06 2.81 9.73
C ASP A 176 -16.44 2.24 8.44
N LEU A 177 -17.19 2.30 7.34
CA LEU A 177 -16.83 1.79 6.02
C LEU A 177 -16.96 2.87 4.95
N LEU A 178 -15.87 3.13 4.23
CA LEU A 178 -15.82 4.01 3.07
C LEU A 178 -15.56 3.20 1.79
N PHE A 179 -16.51 3.23 0.85
CA PHE A 179 -16.35 2.62 -0.47
C PHE A 179 -16.04 3.68 -1.53
N VAL A 180 -14.93 3.51 -2.26
CA VAL A 180 -14.46 4.46 -3.28
C VAL A 180 -14.53 3.84 -4.67
N SER A 181 -15.18 4.54 -5.61
CA SER A 181 -15.51 4.06 -6.96
C SER A 181 -15.03 5.05 -8.04
N PHE A 182 -13.73 5.32 -8.08
CA PHE A 182 -13.11 6.16 -9.13
C PHE A 182 -12.44 5.37 -10.25
N GLY A 183 -12.34 4.05 -10.11
CA GLY A 183 -11.62 3.17 -11.03
C GLY A 183 -10.11 3.18 -10.78
N CYS A 184 -9.45 2.07 -11.14
CA CYS A 184 -8.00 1.92 -11.02
C CYS A 184 -7.27 2.65 -12.17
N PRO A 185 -6.15 3.35 -11.91
CA PRO A 185 -5.44 3.50 -10.62
C PRO A 185 -5.88 4.70 -9.77
N LYS A 186 -6.85 5.50 -10.26
CA LYS A 186 -7.25 6.76 -9.62
C LYS A 186 -7.79 6.55 -8.20
N GLN A 187 -8.59 5.51 -7.98
CA GLN A 187 -9.16 5.22 -6.67
C GLN A 187 -8.07 4.82 -5.66
N GLU A 188 -7.09 3.99 -6.05
CA GLU A 188 -5.99 3.56 -5.17
C GLU A 188 -5.13 4.75 -4.76
N LYS A 189 -4.80 5.63 -5.71
CA LYS A 189 -4.04 6.86 -5.46
C LYS A 189 -4.79 7.82 -4.54
N TRP A 190 -6.09 8.00 -4.77
CA TRP A 190 -6.93 8.83 -3.90
C TRP A 190 -6.98 8.26 -2.47
N ILE A 191 -7.23 6.95 -2.34
CA ILE A 191 -7.31 6.26 -1.05
C ILE A 191 -6.00 6.39 -0.30
N ALA A 192 -4.88 6.01 -0.91
CA ALA A 192 -3.58 6.06 -0.25
C ALA A 192 -3.18 7.47 0.21
N THR A 193 -3.59 8.50 -0.54
CA THR A 193 -3.34 9.89 -0.20
C THR A 193 -4.24 10.38 0.95
N ASN A 194 -5.48 9.89 1.05
CA ASN A 194 -6.50 10.51 1.89
C ASN A 194 -7.07 9.63 3.00
N TYR A 195 -6.80 8.31 3.07
CA TYR A 195 -7.44 7.41 4.03
C TYR A 195 -7.19 7.82 5.49
N LEU A 196 -5.99 8.29 5.82
CA LEU A 196 -5.67 8.85 7.14
C LEU A 196 -6.42 10.17 7.40
N ARG A 197 -6.60 11.00 6.37
CA ARG A 197 -7.30 12.28 6.47
C ARG A 197 -8.80 12.10 6.66
N VAL A 198 -9.43 11.12 6.01
CA VAL A 198 -10.86 10.84 6.20
C VAL A 198 -11.12 10.16 7.55
N GLY A 199 -10.17 9.34 8.04
CA GLY A 199 -10.24 8.72 9.35
C GLY A 199 -11.20 7.53 9.46
N ALA A 200 -11.87 7.14 8.37
CA ALA A 200 -12.73 5.96 8.34
C ALA A 200 -11.92 4.70 8.68
N PRO A 201 -12.37 3.85 9.62
CA PRO A 201 -11.64 2.64 10.01
C PRO A 201 -11.28 1.72 8.85
N VAL A 202 -12.17 1.59 7.86
CA VAL A 202 -11.91 0.81 6.64
C VAL A 202 -12.31 1.60 5.40
N THR A 203 -11.33 1.83 4.52
CA THR A 203 -11.52 2.38 3.18
C THR A 203 -11.24 1.32 2.12
N MET A 204 -12.15 1.11 1.16
CA MET A 204 -11.99 0.08 0.13
C MET A 204 -12.30 0.63 -1.27
N GLY A 205 -11.38 0.39 -2.20
CA GLY A 205 -11.62 0.63 -3.62
C GLY A 205 -12.54 -0.46 -4.17
N VAL A 206 -13.68 -0.07 -4.76
CA VAL A 206 -14.71 -1.04 -5.19
C VAL A 206 -14.98 -1.02 -6.69
N GLY A 207 -14.27 -0.17 -7.45
CA GLY A 207 -14.45 -0.05 -8.89
C GLY A 207 -15.93 0.11 -9.25
N ALA A 208 -16.41 -0.62 -10.26
CA ALA A 208 -17.79 -0.48 -10.73
C ALA A 208 -18.87 -1.17 -9.86
N THR A 209 -18.59 -1.43 -8.58
CA THR A 209 -19.55 -2.10 -7.68
C THR A 209 -20.81 -1.28 -7.46
N ILE A 210 -20.74 0.05 -7.45
CA ILE A 210 -21.92 0.93 -7.35
C ILE A 210 -22.87 0.71 -8.54
N ASP A 211 -22.34 0.58 -9.76
CA ASP A 211 -23.15 0.29 -10.96
C ASP A 211 -23.84 -1.09 -10.91
N PHE A 212 -23.20 -2.09 -10.31
CA PHE A 212 -23.81 -3.41 -10.08
C PHE A 212 -24.94 -3.32 -9.03
N LEU A 213 -24.73 -2.57 -7.93
CA LEU A 213 -25.73 -2.37 -6.89
C LEU A 213 -26.95 -1.60 -7.42
N ALA A 214 -26.76 -0.64 -8.32
CA ALA A 214 -27.84 0.10 -9.00
C ALA A 214 -28.59 -0.73 -10.07
N GLY A 215 -28.18 -1.98 -10.31
CA GLY A 215 -28.73 -2.84 -11.36
C GLY A 215 -28.47 -2.34 -12.79
N ARG A 216 -27.57 -1.36 -12.98
CA ARG A 216 -27.22 -0.82 -14.29
C ARG A 216 -26.39 -1.81 -15.10
N MET A 217 -25.44 -2.47 -14.45
CA MET A 217 -24.69 -3.57 -15.04
C MET A 217 -25.20 -4.90 -14.52
N LYS A 218 -25.42 -5.85 -15.43
CA LYS A 218 -25.79 -7.22 -15.06
C LYS A 218 -24.54 -8.02 -14.79
N ARG A 219 -24.50 -8.71 -13.65
CA ARG A 219 -23.47 -9.71 -13.34
C ARG A 219 -23.56 -10.89 -14.32
N ALA A 220 -22.43 -11.57 -14.54
CA ALA A 220 -22.43 -12.84 -15.28
C ALA A 220 -23.35 -13.87 -14.60
N PRO A 221 -23.96 -14.82 -15.33
CA PRO A 221 -24.67 -15.94 -14.71
C PRO A 221 -23.80 -16.69 -13.69
N ARG A 222 -24.42 -17.24 -12.63
CA ARG A 222 -23.68 -17.88 -11.52
C ARG A 222 -22.73 -18.98 -11.99
N TRP A 223 -23.12 -19.79 -12.98
CA TRP A 223 -22.25 -20.83 -13.54
C TRP A 223 -20.97 -20.25 -14.18
N MET A 224 -21.06 -19.09 -14.86
CA MET A 224 -19.89 -18.42 -15.45
C MET A 224 -19.01 -17.82 -14.36
N GLN A 225 -19.59 -17.24 -13.31
CA GLN A 225 -18.83 -16.72 -12.17
C GLN A 225 -18.03 -17.84 -11.48
N LEU A 226 -18.69 -18.99 -11.23
CA LEU A 226 -18.06 -20.16 -10.60
C LEU A 226 -17.00 -20.80 -11.51
N SER A 227 -17.19 -20.75 -12.83
CA SER A 227 -16.21 -21.27 -13.81
C SER A 227 -15.08 -20.29 -14.11
N GLY A 228 -15.12 -19.07 -13.55
CA GLY A 228 -14.12 -18.03 -13.81
C GLY A 228 -14.23 -17.34 -15.17
N LEU A 229 -15.37 -17.47 -15.86
CA LEU A 229 -15.65 -16.87 -17.17
C LEU A 229 -16.33 -15.49 -17.09
N GLU A 230 -16.39 -14.90 -15.89
CA GLU A 230 -17.00 -13.57 -15.72
C GLU A 230 -16.29 -12.49 -16.55
N TRP A 231 -14.96 -12.57 -16.69
CA TRP A 231 -14.21 -11.64 -17.55
C TRP A 231 -14.67 -11.72 -19.01
N LEU A 232 -14.95 -12.92 -19.53
CA LEU A 232 -15.44 -13.11 -20.89
C LEU A 232 -16.84 -12.50 -21.06
N TYR A 233 -17.72 -12.71 -20.07
CA TYR A 233 -19.03 -12.10 -20.07
C TYR A 233 -18.97 -10.57 -20.05
N ARG A 234 -18.05 -9.98 -19.28
CA ARG A 234 -17.84 -8.52 -19.27
C ARG A 234 -17.30 -8.02 -20.61
N LEU A 235 -16.35 -8.73 -21.22
CA LEU A 235 -15.84 -8.38 -22.55
C LEU A 235 -16.96 -8.32 -23.59
N LEU A 236 -17.94 -9.23 -23.52
CA LEU A 236 -19.11 -9.21 -24.40
C LEU A 236 -20.04 -8.03 -24.12
N GLN A 237 -20.16 -7.56 -22.87
CA GLN A 237 -20.97 -6.38 -22.54
C GLN A 237 -20.30 -5.07 -22.96
N GLU A 238 -18.97 -4.97 -22.85
CA GLU A 238 -18.22 -3.73 -23.11
C GLU A 238 -16.99 -3.96 -24.00
N PRO A 239 -17.16 -4.46 -25.23
CA PRO A 239 -16.04 -4.92 -26.06
C PRO A 239 -15.06 -3.80 -26.40
N ARG A 240 -15.57 -2.59 -26.71
CA ARG A 240 -14.72 -1.44 -27.06
C ARG A 240 -13.81 -1.01 -25.91
N ARG A 241 -14.28 -1.11 -24.66
CA ARG A 241 -13.55 -0.69 -23.46
C ARG A 241 -12.58 -1.78 -23.00
N LEU A 242 -13.05 -3.03 -22.93
CA LEU A 242 -12.30 -4.12 -22.31
C LEU A 242 -11.37 -4.86 -23.26
N PHE A 243 -11.59 -4.83 -24.57
CA PHE A 243 -10.73 -5.57 -25.51
C PHE A 243 -9.28 -5.08 -25.49
N LYS A 244 -9.07 -3.76 -25.61
CA LYS A 244 -7.72 -3.17 -25.57
C LYS A 244 -7.03 -3.46 -24.25
N ARG A 245 -7.76 -3.29 -23.14
CA ARG A 245 -7.27 -3.57 -21.79
C ARG A 245 -6.85 -5.03 -21.66
N TYR A 246 -7.74 -5.97 -22.00
CA TYR A 246 -7.46 -7.40 -21.86
C TYR A 246 -6.33 -7.86 -22.77
N ALA A 247 -6.22 -7.34 -24.00
CA ALA A 247 -5.08 -7.65 -24.86
C ALA A 247 -3.75 -7.26 -24.21
N THR A 248 -3.66 -6.03 -23.68
CA THR A 248 -2.46 -5.56 -22.96
C THR A 248 -2.22 -6.38 -21.69
N ASP A 249 -3.25 -6.56 -20.87
CA ASP A 249 -3.19 -7.30 -19.61
C ASP A 249 -2.73 -8.74 -19.84
N PHE A 250 -3.31 -9.47 -20.78
CA PHE A 250 -2.94 -10.86 -21.07
C PHE A 250 -1.50 -10.98 -21.58
N VAL A 251 -1.05 -10.05 -22.42
CA VAL A 251 0.34 -10.06 -22.93
C VAL A 251 1.32 -9.78 -21.80
N VAL A 252 1.12 -8.70 -21.04
CA VAL A 252 2.02 -8.32 -19.93
C VAL A 252 1.99 -9.40 -18.84
N PHE A 253 0.80 -9.77 -18.38
CA PHE A 253 0.62 -10.77 -17.33
C PHE A 253 1.17 -12.12 -17.77
N GLY A 254 0.80 -12.62 -18.95
CA GLY A 254 1.25 -13.93 -19.43
C GLY A 254 2.77 -14.03 -19.56
N LEU A 255 3.40 -13.02 -20.19
CA LEU A 255 4.86 -12.99 -20.35
C LEU A 255 5.58 -12.86 -19.00
N MET A 256 5.11 -11.96 -18.12
CA MET A 256 5.79 -11.71 -16.85
C MET A 256 5.56 -12.83 -15.84
N ILE A 257 4.37 -13.44 -15.80
CA ILE A 257 4.13 -14.65 -14.99
C ILE A 257 4.99 -15.80 -15.50
N GLY A 258 5.11 -15.98 -16.82
CA GLY A 258 6.01 -16.99 -17.38
C GLY A 258 7.46 -16.78 -16.96
N LYS A 259 7.95 -15.53 -16.95
CA LYS A 259 9.28 -15.17 -16.45
C LYS A 259 9.44 -15.42 -14.95
N GLN A 260 8.49 -14.97 -14.13
CA GLN A 260 8.52 -15.19 -12.68
C GLN A 260 8.54 -16.69 -12.39
N TRP A 261 7.64 -17.44 -13.02
CA TRP A 261 7.55 -18.89 -12.89
C TRP A 261 8.83 -19.61 -13.32
N TRP A 262 9.47 -19.19 -14.42
CA TRP A 262 10.72 -19.77 -14.88
C TRP A 262 11.83 -19.59 -13.83
N VAL A 263 11.95 -18.39 -13.27
CA VAL A 263 12.93 -18.10 -12.20
C VAL A 263 12.60 -18.89 -10.94
N THR A 264 11.33 -19.00 -10.56
CA THR A 264 10.89 -19.79 -9.39
C THR A 264 10.78 -21.29 -9.68
N ARG A 265 11.15 -21.78 -10.87
CA ARG A 265 11.23 -23.23 -11.19
C ARG A 265 12.63 -23.80 -11.06
N GLY A 266 13.66 -22.94 -11.09
CA GLY A 266 15.06 -23.33 -11.27
C GLY A 266 15.68 -24.14 -10.13
N GLY A 267 15.06 -24.22 -8.95
CA GLY A 267 15.55 -25.03 -7.84
C GLY A 267 14.67 -26.27 -7.67
N LYS A 268 15.16 -27.45 -8.10
CA LYS A 268 14.54 -28.74 -7.72
C LYS A 268 14.37 -28.79 -6.20
N SER A 269 13.18 -29.14 -5.73
CA SER A 269 12.91 -29.36 -4.30
C SER A 269 13.86 -30.43 -3.76
N ALA A 270 14.82 -30.03 -2.93
CA ALA A 270 15.46 -30.99 -2.04
C ALA A 270 14.43 -31.36 -0.95
N PRO A 271 14.42 -32.61 -0.44
CA PRO A 271 13.62 -32.95 0.72
C PRO A 271 14.00 -32.02 1.89
N PRO A 272 13.07 -31.74 2.83
CA PRO A 272 13.35 -30.89 3.97
C PRO A 272 14.52 -31.50 4.75
N VAL A 273 15.71 -30.94 4.56
CA VAL A 273 16.84 -31.20 5.44
C VAL A 273 16.51 -30.43 6.71
N ALA A 274 16.50 -31.12 7.86
CA ALA A 274 16.36 -30.47 9.14
C ALA A 274 17.39 -29.33 9.23
N THR A 275 16.92 -28.10 9.06
CA THR A 275 17.73 -26.91 9.18
C THR A 275 18.22 -26.87 10.62
N LYS A 276 19.53 -26.89 10.79
CA LYS A 276 20.16 -26.58 12.07
C LYS A 276 19.73 -25.15 12.41
N SER A 277 18.65 -25.00 13.17
CA SER A 277 18.32 -23.77 13.85
C SER A 277 19.46 -23.52 14.83
N LYS A 278 20.47 -22.77 14.39
CA LYS A 278 21.27 -22.00 15.33
C LYS A 278 20.36 -20.85 15.74
N ALA A 279 19.78 -20.99 16.94
CA ALA A 279 19.29 -19.83 17.66
C ALA A 279 20.39 -18.76 17.67
N PRO A 280 20.04 -17.47 17.51
CA PRO A 280 21.05 -16.43 17.44
C PRO A 280 21.87 -16.40 18.74
N ASP A 281 23.19 -16.54 18.60
CA ASP A 281 24.13 -16.14 19.64
C ASP A 281 23.97 -14.62 19.81
N VAL A 282 23.39 -14.23 20.93
CA VAL A 282 23.13 -12.85 21.30
C VAL A 282 24.45 -12.11 21.47
N GLN A 283 24.73 -11.11 20.63
CA GLN A 283 25.51 -9.91 21.01
C GLN A 283 25.54 -8.80 19.91
N LEU A 284 24.57 -7.89 19.96
CA LEU A 284 24.71 -6.41 19.98
C LEU A 284 23.29 -5.80 19.96
N SER A 285 23.00 -4.97 20.97
CA SER A 285 21.69 -4.69 21.56
C SER A 285 20.74 -3.76 20.77
N SER A 286 20.77 -3.74 19.44
CA SER A 286 19.91 -2.83 18.65
C SER A 286 19.24 -3.41 17.40
N VAL A 287 19.62 -4.61 16.92
CA VAL A 287 19.10 -5.17 15.65
C VAL A 287 18.87 -6.68 15.76
N ALA A 288 17.75 -7.17 15.21
CA ALA A 288 17.49 -8.61 15.10
C ALA A 288 18.12 -9.17 13.82
N GLU A 289 18.81 -10.30 13.93
CA GLU A 289 19.48 -10.95 12.79
C GLU A 289 18.79 -12.26 12.43
N LEU A 290 18.44 -12.41 11.15
CA LEU A 290 17.79 -13.57 10.58
C LEU A 290 18.58 -14.07 9.37
N PHE A 291 18.58 -15.39 9.16
CA PHE A 291 19.29 -16.04 8.08
C PHE A 291 18.29 -16.75 7.18
N CYS A 292 18.31 -16.41 5.89
CA CYS A 292 17.49 -17.12 4.93
C CYS A 292 17.94 -18.59 4.84
N PRO A 293 16.99 -19.53 4.86
CA PRO A 293 17.29 -20.92 4.53
C PRO A 293 17.75 -21.04 3.08
N ASP A 294 18.40 -22.16 2.75
CA ASP A 294 18.81 -22.50 1.38
C ASP A 294 17.65 -22.42 0.39
N ARG A 295 16.45 -22.81 0.85
CA ARG A 295 15.20 -22.71 0.11
C ARG A 295 14.16 -21.96 0.89
N LEU A 296 13.73 -20.81 0.36
CA LEU A 296 12.64 -20.02 0.91
C LEU A 296 11.38 -20.22 0.06
N ASP A 297 10.69 -21.34 0.30
CA ASP A 297 9.47 -21.74 -0.41
C ASP A 297 8.24 -21.86 0.51
N ALA A 298 7.09 -22.20 -0.04
CA ALA A 298 5.85 -22.30 0.71
C ALA A 298 5.88 -23.28 1.90
N ALA A 299 6.70 -24.33 1.86
CA ALA A 299 6.82 -25.28 2.96
C ALA A 299 7.65 -24.67 4.09
N GLU A 300 8.80 -24.10 3.75
CA GLU A 300 9.70 -23.48 4.72
C GLU A 300 9.07 -22.24 5.38
N VAL A 301 8.37 -21.40 4.61
CA VAL A 301 7.67 -20.22 5.14
C VAL A 301 6.66 -20.61 6.22
N ARG A 302 5.93 -21.73 6.08
CA ARG A 302 4.98 -22.20 7.11
C ARG A 302 5.65 -22.53 8.44
N VAL A 303 6.93 -22.88 8.43
CA VAL A 303 7.71 -23.21 9.62
C VAL A 303 8.28 -21.93 10.24
N ILE A 304 8.87 -21.05 9.43
CA ILE A 304 9.67 -19.93 9.94
C ILE A 304 8.89 -18.63 10.14
N GLU A 305 7.75 -18.43 9.46
CA GLU A 305 7.03 -17.16 9.43
C GLU A 305 6.67 -16.66 10.83
N GLN A 306 6.15 -17.53 11.69
CA GLN A 306 5.77 -17.13 13.05
C GLN A 306 6.96 -16.64 13.86
N GLY A 307 8.09 -17.35 13.81
CA GLY A 307 9.31 -16.96 14.52
C GLY A 307 9.87 -15.63 14.02
N TRP A 308 9.91 -15.45 12.70
CA TRP A 308 10.37 -14.20 12.06
C TRP A 308 9.46 -13.01 12.34
N MET A 309 8.14 -13.22 12.44
CA MET A 309 7.21 -12.16 12.81
C MET A 309 7.36 -11.76 14.29
N ILE A 310 7.60 -12.71 15.19
CA ILE A 310 7.84 -12.44 16.62
C ILE A 310 9.13 -11.64 16.81
N SER A 311 10.19 -11.91 16.04
CA SER A 311 11.43 -11.10 16.12
C SER A 311 11.23 -9.64 15.73
N LEU A 312 10.12 -9.28 15.06
CA LEU A 312 9.79 -7.89 14.78
C LEU A 312 9.19 -7.15 15.99
N GLU A 313 8.71 -7.88 17.00
CA GLU A 313 8.02 -7.30 18.16
C GLU A 313 8.95 -6.96 19.33
N GLY A 314 10.24 -7.35 19.25
CA GLY A 314 11.24 -7.04 20.26
C GLY A 314 11.64 -5.55 20.31
N PRO A 315 12.55 -5.15 21.21
CA PRO A 315 12.97 -3.76 21.39
C PRO A 315 13.92 -3.24 20.30
N GLU A 316 14.34 -4.08 19.35
CA GLU A 316 15.33 -3.75 18.33
C GLU A 316 14.82 -2.69 17.34
N GLU A 317 15.71 -1.78 16.93
CA GLU A 317 15.45 -0.66 16.00
C GLU A 317 15.33 -1.13 14.53
N GLY A 318 15.83 -2.32 14.22
CA GLY A 318 15.76 -2.88 12.88
C GLY A 318 16.02 -4.38 12.83
N VAL A 319 15.93 -4.91 11.61
CA VAL A 319 16.16 -6.32 11.29
C VAL A 319 17.08 -6.44 10.08
N ILE A 320 18.08 -7.31 10.20
CA ILE A 320 18.95 -7.73 9.10
C ILE A 320 18.55 -9.14 8.70
N ILE A 321 18.32 -9.35 7.40
CA ILE A 321 18.08 -10.67 6.84
C ILE A 321 19.23 -11.02 5.90
N ASP A 322 20.09 -11.94 6.33
CA ASP A 322 21.16 -12.46 5.49
C ASP A 322 20.60 -13.47 4.48
N CYS A 323 20.86 -13.22 3.21
CA CYS A 323 20.35 -13.97 2.08
C CYS A 323 21.45 -14.74 1.32
N ALA A 324 22.65 -14.89 1.89
CA ALA A 324 23.81 -15.50 1.24
C ALA A 324 23.52 -16.93 0.78
N ASP A 325 22.96 -17.73 1.67
CA ASP A 325 22.72 -19.15 1.45
C ASP A 325 21.44 -19.42 0.65
N ALA A 326 20.59 -18.42 0.40
CA ALA A 326 19.31 -18.59 -0.27
C ALA A 326 19.48 -18.93 -1.76
N GLN A 327 19.65 -20.21 -2.11
CA GLN A 327 19.77 -20.66 -3.49
C GLN A 327 18.43 -20.66 -4.24
N PHE A 328 17.32 -20.67 -3.51
CA PHE A 328 15.98 -20.68 -4.08
C PHE A 328 15.01 -19.81 -3.27
N ILE A 329 14.19 -19.03 -3.97
CA ILE A 329 13.08 -18.29 -3.41
C ILE A 329 11.90 -18.36 -4.37
N ASP A 330 10.72 -18.68 -3.86
CA ASP A 330 9.48 -18.66 -4.63
C ASP A 330 8.64 -17.40 -4.33
N SER A 331 7.43 -17.38 -4.87
CA SER A 331 6.49 -16.26 -4.70
C SER A 331 5.99 -16.13 -3.25
N THR A 332 6.00 -17.21 -2.48
CA THR A 332 5.59 -17.25 -1.07
C THR A 332 6.71 -16.72 -0.19
N GLY A 333 7.96 -17.15 -0.44
CA GLY A 333 9.15 -16.62 0.21
C GLY A 333 9.30 -15.11 0.01
N LEU A 334 9.10 -14.64 -1.22
CA LEU A 334 9.07 -13.21 -1.50
C LEU A 334 7.91 -12.50 -0.77
N GLY A 335 6.74 -13.14 -0.67
CA GLY A 335 5.61 -12.65 0.10
C GLY A 335 5.93 -12.45 1.58
N LEU A 336 6.69 -13.37 2.20
CA LEU A 336 7.18 -13.24 3.57
C LEU A 336 8.10 -12.03 3.72
N LEU A 337 9.11 -11.87 2.86
CA LEU A 337 10.03 -10.73 2.90
C LEU A 337 9.27 -9.38 2.79
N MET A 338 8.30 -9.30 1.88
CA MET A 338 7.48 -8.10 1.71
C MET A 338 6.64 -7.81 2.95
N ARG A 339 6.06 -8.85 3.56
CA ARG A 339 5.28 -8.73 4.81
C ARG A 339 6.15 -8.21 5.95
N MET A 340 7.36 -8.74 6.11
CA MET A 340 8.30 -8.26 7.12
C MET A 340 8.69 -6.80 6.88
N GLN A 341 9.02 -6.44 5.65
CA GLN A 341 9.36 -5.06 5.30
C GLN A 341 8.21 -4.08 5.62
N LYS A 342 6.97 -4.49 5.32
CA LYS A 342 5.77 -3.70 5.65
C LYS A 342 5.59 -3.57 7.17
N ARG A 343 5.72 -4.67 7.93
CA ARG A 343 5.60 -4.67 9.39
C ARG A 343 6.66 -3.79 10.04
N CYS A 344 7.92 -3.88 9.61
CA CYS A 344 8.98 -3.01 10.07
C CYS A 344 8.62 -1.53 9.84
N ARG A 345 8.19 -1.16 8.63
CA ARG A 345 7.79 0.23 8.33
C ARG A 345 6.64 0.72 9.21
N GLN A 346 5.63 -0.11 9.44
CA GLN A 346 4.48 0.23 10.29
C GLN A 346 4.89 0.41 11.76
N SER A 347 5.92 -0.29 12.22
CA SER A 347 6.48 -0.14 13.57
C SER A 347 7.62 0.87 13.66
N GLY A 348 7.93 1.62 12.60
CA GLY A 348 9.05 2.57 12.56
C GLY A 348 10.43 1.91 12.56
N LYS A 349 10.52 0.61 12.30
CA LYS A 349 11.76 -0.18 12.22
C LYS A 349 12.27 -0.25 10.79
N HIS A 350 13.56 -0.53 10.65
CA HIS A 350 14.20 -0.72 9.35
C HIS A 350 14.49 -2.19 9.08
N LEU A 351 14.28 -2.63 7.84
CA LEU A 351 14.68 -3.95 7.36
C LEU A 351 15.72 -3.79 6.27
N VAL A 352 16.83 -4.51 6.40
CA VAL A 352 17.90 -4.54 5.40
C VAL A 352 18.21 -5.97 5.00
N LEU A 353 18.26 -6.23 3.69
CA LEU A 353 18.73 -7.50 3.14
C LEU A 353 20.25 -7.43 2.95
N THR A 354 20.97 -8.42 3.48
CA THR A 354 22.43 -8.55 3.27
C THR A 354 22.76 -9.74 2.41
N SER A 355 23.92 -9.69 1.76
CA SER A 355 24.50 -10.84 1.06
C SER A 355 23.53 -11.45 0.02
N THR A 356 22.72 -10.61 -0.63
CA THR A 356 21.61 -11.07 -1.48
C THR A 356 22.09 -12.00 -2.60
N SER A 357 21.70 -13.28 -2.54
CA SER A 357 22.04 -14.27 -3.55
C SER A 357 21.51 -13.89 -4.95
N GLN A 358 22.11 -14.48 -5.98
CA GLN A 358 21.65 -14.28 -7.36
C GLN A 358 20.20 -14.74 -7.59
N ALA A 359 19.71 -15.74 -6.85
CA ALA A 359 18.34 -16.19 -6.94
C ALA A 359 17.37 -15.11 -6.44
N VAL A 360 17.67 -14.53 -5.27
CA VAL A 360 16.87 -13.46 -4.67
C VAL A 360 16.93 -12.20 -5.53
N LEU A 361 18.12 -11.77 -5.98
CA LEU A 361 18.29 -10.61 -6.86
C LEU A 361 17.49 -10.71 -8.16
N LYS A 362 17.52 -11.88 -8.83
CA LYS A 362 16.77 -12.10 -10.07
C LYS A 362 15.27 -11.98 -9.85
N LEU A 363 14.76 -12.54 -8.75
CA LEU A 363 13.34 -12.48 -8.44
C LEU A 363 12.91 -11.03 -8.14
N LEU A 364 13.66 -10.31 -7.28
CA LEU A 364 13.43 -8.90 -6.99
C LEU A 364 13.46 -8.02 -8.25
N GLN A 365 14.32 -8.34 -9.22
CA GLN A 365 14.41 -7.58 -10.47
C GLN A 365 13.18 -7.79 -11.36
N ILE A 366 12.74 -9.05 -11.53
CA ILE A 366 11.59 -9.38 -12.38
C ILE A 366 10.28 -8.86 -11.77
N THR A 367 10.17 -8.85 -10.43
CA THR A 367 9.00 -8.32 -9.71
C THR A 367 9.09 -6.82 -9.43
N ARG A 368 10.14 -6.14 -9.91
CA ARG A 368 10.38 -4.70 -9.69
C ARG A 368 10.44 -4.31 -8.20
N LEU A 369 11.00 -5.16 -7.34
CA LEU A 369 11.14 -4.90 -5.91
C LEU A 369 12.56 -4.51 -5.48
N ASN A 370 13.50 -4.35 -6.43
CA ASN A 370 14.89 -3.95 -6.13
C ASN A 370 15.01 -2.67 -5.28
N SER A 371 14.18 -1.66 -5.56
CA SER A 371 14.14 -0.39 -4.81
C SER A 371 13.25 -0.44 -3.57
N PHE A 372 12.45 -1.49 -3.41
CA PHE A 372 11.56 -1.64 -2.26
C PHE A 372 12.32 -2.11 -1.02
N PHE A 373 13.31 -2.99 -1.21
CA PHE A 373 14.19 -3.45 -0.14
C PHE A 373 15.47 -2.64 -0.09
N THR A 374 15.83 -2.17 1.11
CA THR A 374 17.19 -1.68 1.36
C THR A 374 18.13 -2.88 1.33
N GLN A 375 19.18 -2.81 0.52
CA GLN A 375 20.17 -3.88 0.38
C GLN A 375 21.54 -3.39 0.85
N ALA A 376 22.37 -4.29 1.38
CA ALA A 376 23.73 -4.02 1.80
C ALA A 376 24.66 -5.18 1.43
N ALA A 377 25.92 -4.89 1.12
CA ALA A 377 26.92 -5.89 0.74
C ALA A 377 27.46 -6.66 1.95
N SER A 378 27.37 -6.09 3.15
CA SER A 378 27.84 -6.71 4.39
C SER A 378 26.93 -6.38 5.57
N ARG A 379 27.05 -7.18 6.64
CA ARG A 379 26.41 -6.92 7.93
C ARG A 379 26.74 -5.54 8.47
N GLU A 380 27.99 -5.10 8.36
CA GLU A 380 28.42 -3.78 8.84
C GLU A 380 27.75 -2.64 8.07
N GLU A 381 27.67 -2.75 6.75
CA GLU A 381 26.95 -1.77 5.93
C GLU A 381 25.46 -1.74 6.28
N ALA A 382 24.85 -2.90 6.56
CA ALA A 382 23.45 -2.97 6.97
C ALA A 382 23.19 -2.34 8.33
N LEU A 383 24.06 -2.61 9.32
CA LEU A 383 24.00 -1.96 10.63
C LEU A 383 24.12 -0.45 10.49
N ASN A 384 25.07 0.04 9.68
CA ASN A 384 25.21 1.47 9.43
C ASN A 384 23.96 2.07 8.78
N LYS A 385 23.31 1.37 7.85
CA LYS A 385 22.05 1.83 7.24
C LYS A 385 20.90 1.89 8.25
N ILE A 386 20.79 0.92 9.15
CA ILE A 386 19.77 0.90 10.20
C ILE A 386 20.06 2.00 11.22
N LEU A 387 21.28 2.10 11.72
CA LEU A 387 21.70 3.10 12.71
C LEU A 387 21.64 4.53 12.16
N ASN A 388 21.92 4.76 10.88
CA ASN A 388 21.74 6.09 10.29
C ASN A 388 20.26 6.45 10.14
N ALA A 389 19.39 5.46 9.95
CA ALA A 389 17.96 5.64 9.88
C ALA A 389 17.29 5.72 11.27
N ALA A 390 17.91 5.15 12.30
CA ALA A 390 17.47 5.21 13.70
C ALA A 390 18.13 6.36 14.50
N GLY A 391 19.36 6.75 14.17
CA GLY A 391 20.13 7.85 14.75
C GLY A 391 19.58 9.24 14.39
N SER A 392 18.62 9.31 13.47
CA SER A 392 17.70 10.44 13.34
C SER A 392 16.67 10.51 14.48
N VAL A 393 16.74 9.66 15.52
CA VAL A 393 15.74 9.58 16.62
C VAL A 393 16.33 9.71 18.04
N SER A 394 17.65 9.81 18.28
CA SER A 394 18.17 10.11 19.65
C SER A 394 19.60 10.66 19.73
N SER A 395 19.75 11.97 20.03
CA SER A 395 20.44 12.45 21.26
C SER A 395 20.71 13.98 21.29
N SER A 396 20.45 14.52 22.48
CA SER A 396 21.03 15.72 23.12
C SER A 396 20.42 17.11 22.90
N SER A 397 19.95 17.63 24.02
CA SER A 397 19.63 19.03 24.31
C SER A 397 20.84 19.94 24.05
N THR A 398 20.87 20.55 22.89
CA THR A 398 21.53 21.84 22.63
C THR A 398 20.55 22.67 21.81
N LYS A 399 20.45 23.98 22.06
CA LYS A 399 19.58 24.90 21.31
C LYS A 399 19.82 24.70 19.80
N ALA A 400 18.93 23.96 19.13
CA ALA A 400 19.17 23.49 17.78
C ALA A 400 18.85 24.58 16.75
N MET A 401 19.79 24.81 15.83
CA MET A 401 19.56 25.60 14.61
C MET A 401 18.60 24.84 13.66
N PRO A 402 17.81 25.57 12.85
CA PRO A 402 16.87 24.96 11.90
C PRO A 402 17.55 24.03 10.88
N LEU A 403 16.85 23.00 10.40
CA LEU A 403 17.31 22.17 9.28
C LEU A 403 17.20 22.95 7.97
N HIS A 404 18.30 23.13 7.26
CA HIS A 404 18.34 23.85 5.99
C HIS A 404 18.36 22.91 4.78
N LEU A 405 17.53 23.21 3.79
CA LEU A 405 17.42 22.48 2.54
C LEU A 405 17.51 23.48 1.39
N ASN A 406 18.38 23.26 0.42
CA ASN A 406 18.55 24.18 -0.71
C ASN A 406 17.85 23.59 -1.94
N TRP A 407 16.95 24.35 -2.54
CA TRP A 407 16.44 24.04 -3.88
C TRP A 407 17.18 24.89 -4.89
N SER A 408 17.57 24.27 -6.00
CA SER A 408 18.39 24.91 -7.04
C SER A 408 17.99 24.46 -8.43
N GLY A 409 18.23 25.33 -9.42
CA GLY A 409 17.96 25.04 -10.83
C GLY A 409 16.48 25.15 -11.19
N ALA A 410 16.03 24.31 -12.12
CA ALA A 410 14.64 24.26 -12.57
C ALA A 410 13.80 23.38 -11.63
N VAL A 411 12.88 23.99 -10.89
CA VAL A 411 11.87 23.27 -10.09
C VAL A 411 10.64 23.07 -10.97
N SER A 412 10.70 22.02 -11.78
CA SER A 412 9.65 21.66 -12.74
C SER A 412 9.16 20.23 -12.58
N THR A 413 8.06 19.91 -13.23
CA THR A 413 7.39 18.59 -13.19
C THR A 413 8.36 17.40 -13.40
N SER A 414 9.45 17.56 -14.15
CA SER A 414 10.47 16.52 -14.38
C SER A 414 11.41 16.27 -13.20
N GLY A 415 11.59 17.23 -12.28
CA GLY A 415 12.47 17.14 -11.10
C GLY A 415 11.74 17.08 -9.74
N VAL A 416 10.41 17.27 -9.75
CA VAL A 416 9.58 17.31 -8.53
C VAL A 416 9.72 16.05 -7.66
N ASN A 417 9.90 14.87 -8.25
CA ASN A 417 10.01 13.62 -7.49
C ASN A 417 11.31 13.52 -6.67
N ASP A 418 12.40 14.09 -7.16
CA ASP A 418 13.70 14.06 -6.48
C ASP A 418 13.72 15.07 -5.33
N LEU A 419 13.22 16.28 -5.59
CA LEU A 419 13.04 17.30 -4.57
C LEU A 419 12.02 16.87 -3.50
N TRP A 420 10.96 16.17 -3.89
CA TRP A 420 10.00 15.57 -2.94
C TRP A 420 10.67 14.51 -2.07
N ARG A 421 11.50 13.61 -2.63
CA ARG A 421 12.23 12.61 -1.82
C ARG A 421 13.15 13.28 -0.81
N GLY A 422 13.89 14.32 -1.23
CA GLY A 422 14.75 15.09 -0.33
C GLY A 422 13.96 15.79 0.77
N ALA A 423 12.89 16.50 0.41
CA ALA A 423 12.04 17.21 1.38
C ALA A 423 11.32 16.24 2.34
N LEU A 424 10.82 15.11 1.84
CA LEU A 424 10.18 14.07 2.64
C LEU A 424 11.15 13.48 3.66
N GLY A 425 12.38 13.14 3.24
CA GLY A 425 13.41 12.64 4.15
C GLY A 425 13.75 13.63 5.26
N VAL A 426 13.89 14.93 4.91
CA VAL A 426 14.19 15.96 5.91
C VAL A 426 13.01 16.23 6.85
N ILE A 427 11.77 16.26 6.34
CA ILE A 427 10.58 16.45 7.18
C ILE A 427 10.32 15.24 8.07
N GLN A 428 10.60 14.03 7.60
CA GLN A 428 10.55 12.81 8.42
C GLN A 428 11.59 12.88 9.54
N ASN A 429 12.84 13.22 9.23
CA ASN A 429 13.89 13.39 10.25
C ASN A 429 13.62 14.55 11.21
N ALA A 430 12.98 15.63 10.74
CA ALA A 430 12.61 16.78 11.57
C ALA A 430 11.50 16.43 12.56
N ALA A 431 10.52 15.61 12.16
CA ALA A 431 9.46 15.13 13.06
C ALA A 431 10.01 14.44 14.31
N ASP A 432 11.17 13.80 14.18
CA ASP A 432 11.77 12.97 15.23
C ASP A 432 12.81 13.72 16.08
N THR A 433 13.32 14.88 15.64
CA THR A 433 14.39 15.61 16.35
C THR A 433 14.28 17.14 16.41
N ARG A 434 13.48 17.83 15.56
CA ARG A 434 13.55 19.29 15.39
C ARG A 434 12.22 19.93 14.97
N ASN A 435 11.80 20.97 15.69
CA ASN A 435 10.53 21.66 15.40
C ASN A 435 10.59 22.67 14.23
N SER A 436 11.70 22.79 13.46
CA SER A 436 11.76 23.75 12.34
C SER A 436 12.62 23.32 11.14
N VAL A 437 12.11 23.58 9.93
CA VAL A 437 12.74 23.32 8.64
C VAL A 437 12.74 24.61 7.80
N VAL A 438 13.84 24.91 7.14
CA VAL A 438 14.03 26.06 6.26
C VAL A 438 14.39 25.56 4.86
N ILE A 439 13.62 25.95 3.85
CA ILE A 439 13.90 25.66 2.46
C ILE A 439 14.36 26.96 1.77
N ASP A 440 15.64 27.00 1.40
CA ASP A 440 16.23 28.11 0.65
C ASP A 440 15.93 27.97 -0.84
N LEU A 441 15.35 29.03 -1.41
CA LEU A 441 14.91 29.11 -2.80
C LEU A 441 15.80 30.04 -3.66
N LYS A 442 16.94 30.50 -3.13
CA LYS A 442 17.82 31.48 -3.76
C LYS A 442 18.32 31.05 -5.13
N GLU A 443 18.70 29.78 -5.25
CA GLU A 443 19.31 29.21 -6.46
C GLU A 443 18.26 28.64 -7.43
N VAL A 444 16.96 28.87 -7.18
CA VAL A 444 15.89 28.44 -8.09
C VAL A 444 15.81 29.40 -9.28
N GLN A 445 16.09 28.87 -10.46
CA GLN A 445 16.16 29.62 -11.72
C GLN A 445 14.81 29.63 -12.47
N MET A 446 13.95 28.65 -12.20
CA MET A 446 12.62 28.52 -12.82
C MET A 446 11.69 27.72 -11.92
N MET A 447 10.41 28.12 -11.85
CA MET A 447 9.39 27.38 -11.11
C MET A 447 8.07 27.32 -11.90
N ASP A 448 7.64 26.11 -12.25
CA ASP A 448 6.36 25.85 -12.92
C ASP A 448 5.24 25.49 -11.92
N ILE A 449 4.03 25.24 -12.42
CA ILE A 449 2.88 24.82 -11.61
C ILE A 449 3.17 23.54 -10.79
N GLY A 450 3.98 22.62 -11.32
CA GLY A 450 4.41 21.41 -10.62
C GLY A 450 5.32 21.72 -9.43
N GLY A 451 6.23 22.69 -9.58
CA GLY A 451 7.08 23.21 -8.51
C GLY A 451 6.29 23.93 -7.41
N LEU A 452 5.30 24.74 -7.78
CA LEU A 452 4.39 25.39 -6.84
C LEU A 452 3.54 24.36 -6.07
N GLY A 453 3.03 23.34 -6.76
CA GLY A 453 2.33 22.21 -6.16
C GLY A 453 3.21 21.44 -5.17
N LEU A 454 4.50 21.29 -5.46
CA LEU A 454 5.47 20.70 -4.53
C LEU A 454 5.65 21.57 -3.27
N MET A 455 5.79 22.89 -3.40
CA MET A 455 5.88 23.80 -2.24
C MET A 455 4.67 23.66 -1.32
N ALA A 456 3.46 23.65 -1.88
CA ALA A 456 2.23 23.46 -1.11
C ALA A 456 2.21 22.09 -0.41
N ARG A 457 2.55 21.02 -1.13
CA ARG A 457 2.58 19.65 -0.58
C ARG A 457 3.58 19.51 0.57
N VAL A 458 4.74 20.14 0.46
CA VAL A 458 5.79 20.13 1.49
C VAL A 458 5.37 20.93 2.72
N LYS A 459 4.72 22.09 2.55
CA LYS A 459 4.16 22.89 3.65
C LYS A 459 3.05 22.13 4.39
N ASP A 460 2.13 21.51 3.66
CA ASP A 460 0.98 20.76 4.21
C ASP A 460 1.45 19.52 5.01
N LEU A 461 2.47 18.81 4.50
CA LEU A 461 3.10 17.71 5.21
C LEU A 461 3.76 18.16 6.53
N ALA A 462 4.49 19.28 6.50
CA ALA A 462 5.13 19.83 7.70
C ALA A 462 4.09 20.26 8.74
N THR A 463 3.02 20.94 8.33
CA THR A 463 1.91 21.33 9.21
C THR A 463 1.23 20.12 9.86
N THR A 464 0.97 19.06 9.08
CA THR A 464 0.36 17.81 9.58
C THR A 464 1.22 17.15 10.67
N ARG A 465 2.54 17.32 10.60
CA ARG A 465 3.50 16.79 11.57
C ARG A 465 3.91 17.80 12.65
N GLN A 466 3.24 18.95 12.76
CA GLN A 466 3.56 20.02 13.70
C GLN A 466 5.00 20.55 13.58
N ILE A 467 5.57 20.52 12.38
CA ILE A 467 6.91 21.05 12.07
C ILE A 467 6.74 22.44 11.48
N HIS A 468 7.44 23.42 12.04
CA HIS A 468 7.40 24.79 11.53
C HIS A 468 8.33 24.94 10.31
N LEU A 469 7.74 24.94 9.12
CA LEU A 469 8.45 25.05 7.85
C LEU A 469 8.39 26.46 7.27
N ARG A 470 9.55 27.01 6.88
CA ARG A 470 9.65 28.30 6.17
C ARG A 470 10.39 28.16 4.84
N PHE A 471 9.89 28.84 3.82
CA PHE A 471 10.63 29.08 2.58
C PHE A 471 11.35 30.43 2.70
N THR A 472 12.64 30.47 2.38
CA THR A 472 13.47 31.68 2.50
C THR A 472 14.18 32.00 1.19
N ASN A 473 14.58 33.27 1.03
CA ASN A 473 15.38 33.75 -0.10
C ASN A 473 14.78 33.41 -1.48
N ALA A 474 13.45 33.47 -1.63
CA ALA A 474 12.80 33.25 -2.92
C ALA A 474 13.34 34.23 -3.99
N SER A 475 13.82 33.67 -5.11
CA SER A 475 14.30 34.48 -6.24
C SER A 475 13.15 35.26 -6.89
N PRO A 476 13.43 36.34 -7.65
CA PRO A 476 12.39 37.12 -8.32
C PRO A 476 11.47 36.27 -9.21
N VAL A 477 12.02 35.23 -9.85
CA VAL A 477 11.27 34.28 -10.69
C VAL A 477 10.24 33.49 -9.87
N VAL A 478 10.61 33.06 -8.66
CA VAL A 478 9.70 32.34 -7.76
C VAL A 478 8.58 33.25 -7.26
N HIS A 479 8.90 34.51 -6.92
CA HIS A 479 7.88 35.50 -6.55
C HIS A 479 6.89 35.77 -7.68
N GLU A 480 7.34 35.86 -8.93
CA GLU A 480 6.48 36.05 -10.09
C GLU A 480 5.54 34.86 -10.32
N SER A 481 6.07 33.63 -10.26
CA SER A 481 5.26 32.40 -10.37
C SER A 481 4.22 32.29 -9.25
N LEU A 482 4.59 32.59 -7.99
CA LEU A 482 3.66 32.57 -6.85
C LEU A 482 2.55 33.62 -6.99
N ARG A 483 2.86 34.81 -7.50
CA ARG A 483 1.88 35.88 -7.72
C ARG A 483 0.91 35.53 -8.83
N HIS A 484 1.42 34.99 -9.94
CA HIS A 484 0.60 34.56 -11.07
C HIS A 484 -0.47 33.53 -10.64
N GLU A 485 -0.08 32.57 -9.79
CA GLU A 485 -0.98 31.52 -9.28
C GLU A 485 -1.67 31.85 -7.95
N GLN A 486 -1.55 33.09 -7.45
CA GLN A 486 -2.14 33.54 -6.16
C GLN A 486 -1.73 32.69 -4.94
N MET A 487 -0.51 32.14 -4.94
CA MET A 487 0.02 31.25 -3.88
C MET A 487 1.05 31.94 -2.96
N GLU A 488 1.10 33.27 -2.91
CA GLU A 488 2.07 34.02 -2.08
C GLU A 488 2.02 33.66 -0.58
N TYR A 489 0.87 33.13 -0.09
CA TYR A 489 0.72 32.61 1.28
C TYR A 489 1.71 31.48 1.63
N LEU A 490 2.30 30.81 0.62
CA LEU A 490 3.32 29.79 0.84
C LEU A 490 4.59 30.37 1.46
N LEU A 491 4.91 31.64 1.20
CA LEU A 491 6.06 32.34 1.81
C LEU A 491 5.75 32.94 3.19
N ALA A 492 4.48 32.99 3.60
CA ALA A 492 4.10 33.46 4.93
C ALA A 492 4.61 32.51 6.03
N SER A 493 5.09 33.12 7.13
CA SER A 493 5.79 32.45 8.24
C SER A 493 4.97 31.46 9.03
#